data_AF-A0A1V6XRA0-F1
#
_entry.id   AF-A0A1V6XRA0-F1
#
_cell.length_a   1.000
_cell.length_b   1.000
_cell.length_c   1.000
_cell.angle_alpha   90.00
_cell.angle_beta   90.00
_cell.angle_gamma   90.00
#
_symmetry.space_group_name_H-M   'P 1'
#
loop_
_entity.id
_entity.type
_entity.pdbx_description
1 polymer ?
#
loop_
_entity_poly.entity_id
_entity_poly.type
_entity_poly.pdbx_seq_one_letter_code
_entity_poly.pdbx_strand_id
1 'polypeptide(L)'
;MAIGNPMDNMKSTWRTWDRDQWKLPHKIFEHSNVYHIELNRDVPIHPKEDKIPYVSDWSLNRWVLVNSGVPLLVHQLFTYFTGYNFHPIIAFFYYYYASRLFTTRELRILRELGHTHGFLDGDKHERDGVPDVGVSKALTSVLLAGFVRPLMTVWLTYDAGKAPVSLSWAWLPLEISLYGIILDFWFYWYLSCMM
;
A
#
# COMPACT_ATOMS: atom_id res chain seq x y z
N MET A 1 14.73 33.51 21.76
CA MET A 1 13.74 32.81 20.92
C MET A 1 14.53 31.88 20.02
N ALA A 2 14.60 30.59 20.34
CA ALA A 2 15.36 29.65 19.51
C ALA A 2 14.64 29.50 18.18
N ILE A 3 15.30 29.88 17.08
CA ILE A 3 14.81 29.64 15.72
C ILE A 3 14.83 28.12 15.57
N GLY A 4 13.63 27.51 15.50
CA GLY A 4 13.51 26.07 15.26
C GLY A 4 14.28 25.68 13.99
N ASN A 5 14.88 24.49 13.99
CA ASN A 5 15.63 24.01 12.84
C ASN A 5 14.69 24.05 11.62
N PRO A 6 15.04 24.74 10.51
CA PRO A 6 14.19 24.77 9.32
C PRO A 6 13.92 23.36 8.75
N MET A 7 14.74 22.37 9.13
CA MET A 7 14.57 20.94 8.86
C MET A 7 13.54 20.25 9.78
N ASP A 8 12.86 20.94 10.69
CA ASP A 8 11.74 20.36 11.47
C ASP A 8 10.38 20.68 10.83
N ASN A 9 10.37 21.32 9.66
CA ASN A 9 9.14 21.64 8.95
C ASN A 9 8.51 20.36 8.36
N MET A 10 7.29 20.03 8.78
CA MET A 10 6.54 18.86 8.27
C MET A 10 5.98 19.05 6.85
N LYS A 11 6.20 20.21 6.22
CA LYS A 11 5.78 20.45 4.84
C LYS A 11 6.50 19.54 3.84
N SER A 12 5.78 19.20 2.78
CA SER A 12 6.27 18.40 1.65
C SER A 12 6.49 19.33 0.47
N THR A 13 7.73 19.77 0.24
CA THR A 13 8.12 20.64 -0.88
C THR A 13 9.14 20.02 -1.82
N TRP A 14 9.75 18.89 -1.45
CA TRP A 14 10.84 18.27 -2.20
C TRP A 14 10.51 17.91 -3.66
N ARG A 15 9.22 17.70 -3.96
CA ARG A 15 8.73 17.38 -5.31
C ARG A 15 8.81 18.58 -6.26
N THR A 16 8.92 19.80 -5.76
CA THR A 16 9.09 21.03 -6.57
C THR A 16 10.54 21.49 -6.62
N TRP A 17 11.46 20.82 -5.91
CA TRP A 17 12.89 21.14 -5.97
C TRP A 17 13.47 20.71 -7.31
N ASP A 18 14.65 21.27 -7.62
CA ASP A 18 15.44 20.80 -8.76
C ASP A 18 15.84 19.33 -8.57
N ARG A 19 15.78 18.55 -9.66
CA ARG A 19 16.06 17.10 -9.65
C ARG A 19 17.49 16.77 -9.25
N ASP A 20 18.41 17.73 -9.39
CA ASP A 20 19.80 17.59 -8.94
C ASP A 20 19.93 17.53 -7.41
N GLN A 21 18.96 18.10 -6.68
CA GLN A 21 18.93 18.04 -5.22
C GLN A 21 18.37 16.71 -4.70
N TRP A 22 17.81 15.88 -5.58
CA TRP A 22 17.18 14.63 -5.19
C TRP A 22 18.18 13.55 -4.82
N LYS A 23 18.17 13.20 -3.53
CA LYS A 23 18.78 11.97 -3.03
C LYS A 23 18.07 10.72 -3.56
N LEU A 24 18.71 9.56 -3.38
CA LEU A 24 18.17 8.26 -3.81
C LEU A 24 16.71 8.00 -3.38
N PRO A 25 16.27 8.32 -2.14
CA PRO A 25 14.89 8.06 -1.74
C PRO A 25 13.85 8.81 -2.59
N HIS A 26 14.12 10.07 -2.92
CA HIS A 26 13.25 10.89 -3.77
C HIS A 26 13.09 10.27 -5.17
N LYS A 27 14.20 9.79 -5.74
CA LYS A 27 14.21 9.14 -7.06
C LYS A 27 13.42 7.83 -7.07
N ILE A 28 13.49 7.05 -5.99
CA ILE A 28 12.71 5.79 -5.85
C ILE A 28 11.21 6.09 -5.75
N PHE A 29 10.84 7.11 -4.97
CA PHE A 29 9.44 7.55 -4.90
C PHE A 29 8.93 8.05 -6.24
N GLU A 30 9.72 8.84 -6.97
CA GLU A 30 9.35 9.31 -8.31
C GLU A 30 9.14 8.14 -9.26
N HIS A 31 10.10 7.21 -9.29
CA HIS A 31 10.04 6.05 -10.18
C HIS A 31 8.81 5.16 -9.90
N SER A 32 8.44 5.02 -8.63
CA SER A 32 7.25 4.24 -8.26
C SER A 32 5.93 4.93 -8.64
N ASN A 33 5.91 6.27 -8.73
CA ASN A 33 4.74 7.07 -9.11
C ASN A 33 3.47 6.69 -8.30
N VAL A 34 3.63 6.59 -6.99
CA VAL A 34 2.56 6.26 -6.01
C VAL A 34 2.22 7.44 -5.11
N TYR A 35 2.34 8.66 -5.63
CA TYR A 35 1.98 9.87 -4.90
C TYR A 35 0.48 9.95 -4.62
N HIS A 36 0.09 10.62 -3.53
CA HIS A 36 -1.32 10.85 -3.19
C HIS A 36 -1.99 11.92 -4.06
N ILE A 37 -1.20 12.86 -4.60
CA ILE A 37 -1.65 14.00 -5.42
C ILE A 37 -0.69 14.21 -6.59
N GLU A 38 -1.24 14.68 -7.69
CA GLU A 38 -0.49 15.18 -8.86
C GLU A 38 -0.39 16.70 -8.75
N LEU A 39 0.82 17.24 -8.75
CA LEU A 39 1.06 18.66 -8.48
C LEU A 39 0.46 19.59 -9.54
N ASN A 40 0.25 19.09 -10.76
CA ASN A 40 -0.21 19.88 -11.90
C ASN A 40 -1.73 19.77 -12.12
N ARG A 41 -2.47 19.19 -11.16
CA ARG A 41 -3.90 18.99 -11.26
C ARG A 41 -4.55 19.50 -9.98
N ASP A 42 -5.52 20.39 -10.16
CA ASP A 42 -6.28 20.95 -9.05
C ASP A 42 -7.19 19.87 -8.43
N VAL A 43 -7.35 19.97 -7.11
CA VAL A 43 -8.20 19.09 -6.33
C VAL A 43 -9.50 19.83 -6.01
N PRO A 44 -10.68 19.25 -6.26
CA PRO A 44 -11.96 19.86 -5.88
C PRO A 44 -12.06 20.10 -4.37
N ILE A 45 -12.59 21.26 -3.99
CA ILE A 45 -12.88 21.62 -2.59
C ILE A 45 -14.39 21.71 -2.43
N HIS A 46 -14.92 21.00 -1.43
CA HIS A 46 -16.35 20.93 -1.14
C HIS A 46 -16.63 21.49 0.27
N PRO A 47 -17.74 22.24 0.46
CA PRO A 47 -18.26 22.58 1.78
C PRO A 47 -18.50 21.35 2.66
N LYS A 48 -18.48 21.53 3.99
CA LYS A 48 -18.62 20.42 4.93
C LYS A 48 -20.02 19.82 4.96
N GLU A 49 -21.00 20.60 4.50
CA GLU A 49 -22.40 20.25 4.41
C GLU A 49 -22.73 19.45 3.13
N ASP A 50 -21.79 19.38 2.18
CA ASP A 50 -21.98 18.61 0.95
C ASP A 50 -22.03 17.11 1.23
N LYS A 51 -22.88 16.41 0.46
CA LYS A 51 -22.96 14.95 0.53
C LYS A 51 -21.70 14.32 -0.05
N ILE A 52 -21.12 13.40 0.70
CA ILE A 52 -19.93 12.66 0.29
C ILE A 52 -20.35 11.43 -0.54
N PRO A 53 -19.72 11.16 -1.70
CA PRO A 53 -19.94 9.93 -2.43
C PRO A 53 -19.52 8.73 -1.58
N TYR A 54 -20.40 7.73 -1.50
CA TYR A 54 -20.19 6.52 -0.71
C TYR A 54 -19.67 5.38 -1.57
N VAL A 55 -18.56 4.77 -1.16
CA VAL A 55 -18.07 3.50 -1.71
C VAL A 55 -18.50 2.39 -0.76
N SER A 56 -19.31 1.46 -1.25
CA SER A 56 -19.76 0.33 -0.42
C SER A 56 -18.63 -0.62 -0.04
N ASP A 57 -18.65 -1.13 1.19
CA ASP A 57 -17.71 -2.15 1.67
C ASP A 57 -17.71 -3.39 0.79
N TRP A 58 -18.87 -3.76 0.25
CA TRP A 58 -19.00 -4.86 -0.68
C TRP A 58 -18.21 -4.63 -1.98
N SER A 59 -18.18 -3.40 -2.49
CA SER A 59 -17.39 -3.05 -3.66
C SER A 59 -15.89 -3.20 -3.38
N LEU A 60 -15.42 -2.77 -2.21
CA LEU A 60 -14.03 -2.90 -1.78
C LEU A 60 -13.63 -4.36 -1.62
N ASN A 61 -14.45 -5.15 -0.90
CA ASN A 61 -14.21 -6.58 -0.73
C ASN A 61 -14.18 -7.33 -2.07
N ARG A 62 -15.11 -7.02 -2.99
CA ARG A 62 -15.10 -7.60 -4.34
C ARG A 62 -13.82 -7.25 -5.09
N TRP A 63 -13.38 -6.00 -5.01
CA TRP A 63 -12.13 -5.57 -5.63
C TRP A 63 -10.95 -6.38 -5.08
N VAL A 64 -10.84 -6.53 -3.75
CA VAL A 64 -9.77 -7.31 -3.12
C VAL A 64 -9.82 -8.77 -3.54
N LEU A 65 -11.00 -9.41 -3.49
CA LEU A 65 -11.16 -10.83 -3.85
C LEU A 65 -10.83 -11.10 -5.31
N VAL A 66 -11.25 -10.23 -6.22
CA VAL A 66 -10.95 -10.39 -7.66
C VAL A 66 -9.45 -10.23 -7.91
N ASN A 67 -8.83 -9.17 -7.39
CA ASN A 67 -7.42 -8.91 -7.66
C ASN A 67 -6.48 -9.90 -6.95
N SER A 68 -6.82 -10.36 -5.74
CA SER A 68 -6.05 -11.41 -5.05
C SER A 68 -6.30 -12.81 -5.63
N GLY A 69 -7.47 -13.06 -6.22
CA GLY A 69 -7.80 -14.30 -6.92
C GLY A 69 -6.99 -14.51 -8.20
N VAL A 70 -6.69 -13.45 -8.96
CA VAL A 70 -5.91 -13.53 -10.20
C VAL A 70 -4.57 -14.26 -10.03
N PRO A 71 -3.66 -13.88 -9.11
CA PRO A 71 -2.39 -14.56 -8.96
C PRO A 71 -2.55 -16.00 -8.43
N LEU A 72 -3.56 -16.29 -7.62
CA LEU A 72 -3.87 -17.66 -7.19
C LEU A 72 -4.31 -18.54 -8.36
N LEU A 73 -5.18 -18.02 -9.23
CA LEU A 73 -5.64 -18.72 -10.42
C LEU A 73 -4.50 -18.99 -11.40
N VAL A 74 -3.65 -17.99 -11.67
CA VAL A 74 -2.49 -18.16 -12.56
C VAL A 74 -1.51 -19.20 -12.00
N HIS A 75 -1.25 -19.19 -10.69
CA HIS A 75 -0.42 -20.21 -10.06
C HIS A 75 -1.05 -21.59 -10.16
N GLN A 76 -2.35 -21.71 -9.88
CA GLN A 76 -3.09 -22.97 -9.99
C GLN A 76 -3.05 -23.54 -11.43
N LEU A 77 -3.24 -22.68 -12.44
CA LEU A 77 -3.15 -23.08 -13.84
C LEU A 77 -1.74 -23.56 -14.19
N PHE A 78 -0.70 -22.87 -13.73
CA PHE A 78 0.69 -23.31 -13.92
C PHE A 78 0.91 -24.71 -13.35
N THR A 79 0.49 -24.95 -12.10
CA THR A 79 0.65 -26.26 -11.46
C THR A 79 -0.15 -27.34 -12.18
N TYR A 80 -1.35 -27.01 -12.64
CA TYR A 80 -2.21 -27.94 -13.39
C TYR A 80 -1.59 -28.35 -14.73
N PHE A 81 -1.07 -27.39 -15.51
CA PHE A 81 -0.51 -27.68 -16.84
C PHE A 81 0.89 -28.28 -16.82
N THR A 82 1.72 -27.93 -15.84
CA THR A 82 3.12 -28.38 -15.78
C THR A 82 3.32 -29.59 -14.87
N GLY A 83 2.41 -29.83 -13.92
CA GLY A 83 2.59 -30.81 -12.86
C GLY A 83 3.61 -30.38 -11.78
N TYR A 84 4.24 -29.22 -11.92
CA TYR A 84 5.22 -28.69 -10.98
C TYR A 84 4.63 -27.54 -10.17
N ASN A 85 5.02 -27.44 -8.90
CA ASN A 85 4.66 -26.31 -8.04
C ASN A 85 5.82 -25.30 -7.99
N PHE A 86 5.55 -24.04 -7.61
CA PHE A 86 6.61 -23.06 -7.47
C PHE A 86 7.55 -23.43 -6.32
N HIS A 87 8.86 -23.32 -6.58
CA HIS A 87 9.85 -23.32 -5.51
C HIS A 87 9.59 -22.10 -4.59
N PRO A 88 9.81 -22.19 -3.26
CA PRO A 88 9.51 -21.10 -2.33
C PRO A 88 10.08 -19.72 -2.72
N ILE A 89 11.30 -19.70 -3.30
CA ILE A 89 11.92 -18.46 -3.81
C ILE A 89 11.11 -17.87 -4.97
N ILE A 90 10.65 -18.71 -5.91
CA ILE A 90 9.83 -18.27 -7.05
C ILE A 90 8.47 -17.80 -6.55
N ALA A 91 7.86 -18.56 -5.62
CA ALA A 91 6.59 -18.19 -5.02
C ALA A 91 6.67 -16.82 -4.32
N PHE A 92 7.75 -16.56 -3.58
CA PHE A 92 7.99 -15.26 -2.95
C PHE A 92 8.00 -14.12 -3.98
N PHE A 93 8.87 -14.19 -4.99
CA PHE A 93 8.94 -13.12 -5.98
C PHE A 93 7.63 -12.98 -6.76
N TYR A 94 6.99 -14.09 -7.11
CA TYR A 94 5.71 -14.10 -7.80
C TYR A 94 4.63 -13.36 -7.01
N TYR A 95 4.39 -13.74 -5.74
CA TYR A 95 3.38 -13.09 -4.90
C TYR A 95 3.77 -11.67 -4.50
N TYR A 96 5.05 -11.38 -4.32
CA TYR A 96 5.54 -10.02 -4.10
C TYR A 96 5.24 -9.11 -5.30
N TYR A 97 5.58 -9.52 -6.52
CA TYR A 97 5.30 -8.72 -7.71
C TYR A 97 3.80 -8.60 -7.99
N ALA A 98 3.03 -9.66 -7.79
CA ALA A 98 1.58 -9.61 -7.93
C ALA A 98 0.95 -8.62 -6.95
N SER A 99 1.27 -8.70 -5.66
CA SER A 99 0.76 -7.77 -4.64
C SER A 99 1.19 -6.33 -4.94
N ARG A 100 2.46 -6.11 -5.29
CA ARG A 100 2.97 -4.79 -5.69
C ARG A 100 2.21 -4.20 -6.88
N LEU A 101 1.90 -5.00 -7.90
CA LEU A 101 1.13 -4.56 -9.08
C LEU A 101 -0.25 -4.05 -8.66
N PHE A 102 -0.99 -4.85 -7.89
CA PHE A 102 -2.36 -4.50 -7.47
C PHE A 102 -2.39 -3.33 -6.50
N THR A 103 -1.50 -3.27 -5.52
CA THR A 103 -1.39 -2.12 -4.61
C THR A 103 -1.02 -0.84 -5.35
N THR A 104 -0.09 -0.91 -6.32
CA THR A 104 0.25 0.28 -7.13
C THR A 104 -0.96 0.76 -7.94
N ARG A 105 -1.73 -0.17 -8.51
CA ARG A 105 -2.97 0.15 -9.21
C ARG A 105 -4.00 0.80 -8.28
N GLU A 106 -4.18 0.26 -7.09
CA GLU A 106 -5.06 0.80 -6.06
C GLU A 106 -4.69 2.23 -5.68
N LEU A 107 -3.42 2.47 -5.37
CA LEU A 107 -2.93 3.80 -4.98
C LEU A 107 -3.17 4.84 -6.10
N ARG A 108 -3.02 4.44 -7.37
CA ARG A 108 -3.34 5.32 -8.50
C ARG A 108 -4.84 5.60 -8.63
N ILE A 109 -5.69 4.60 -8.38
CA ILE A 109 -7.15 4.79 -8.36
C ILE A 109 -7.55 5.72 -7.21
N LEU A 110 -6.98 5.53 -6.01
CA LEU A 110 -7.23 6.40 -4.85
C LEU A 110 -6.78 7.85 -5.12
N ARG A 111 -5.63 8.03 -5.79
CA ARG A 111 -5.19 9.35 -6.25
C ARG A 111 -6.20 9.97 -7.22
N GLU A 112 -6.68 9.19 -8.19
CA GLU A 112 -7.68 9.67 -9.15
C GLU A 112 -8.99 10.06 -8.46
N LEU A 113 -9.43 9.28 -7.47
CA LEU A 113 -10.61 9.61 -6.66
C LEU A 113 -10.40 10.91 -5.88
N GLY A 114 -9.22 11.12 -5.29
CA GLY A 114 -8.88 12.38 -4.63
C GLY A 114 -8.98 13.58 -5.58
N HIS A 115 -8.52 13.43 -6.82
CA HIS A 115 -8.64 14.49 -7.84
C HIS A 115 -10.03 14.65 -8.45
N THR A 116 -10.92 13.67 -8.26
CA THR A 116 -12.29 13.71 -8.79
C THR A 116 -13.29 14.21 -7.74
N HIS A 117 -13.06 13.88 -6.48
CA HIS A 117 -14.01 14.10 -5.38
C HIS A 117 -13.46 14.94 -4.23
N GLY A 118 -12.18 15.32 -4.26
CA GLY A 118 -11.54 16.06 -3.19
C GLY A 118 -11.17 15.20 -1.99
N PHE A 119 -10.70 15.86 -0.92
CA PHE A 119 -10.37 15.25 0.36
C PHE A 119 -11.24 15.82 1.48
N LEU A 120 -11.43 15.04 2.54
CA LEU A 120 -12.07 15.52 3.76
C LEU A 120 -11.20 16.60 4.40
N ASP A 121 -11.82 17.71 4.82
CA ASP A 121 -11.17 18.91 5.39
C ASP A 121 -10.26 19.69 4.39
N GLY A 122 -10.45 19.47 3.08
CA GLY A 122 -9.73 20.17 2.02
C GLY A 122 -10.00 21.68 1.95
N ASP A 123 -11.03 22.18 2.63
CA ASP A 123 -11.34 23.61 2.79
C ASP A 123 -10.37 24.32 3.74
N LYS A 124 -9.76 23.58 4.67
CA LYS A 124 -8.83 24.12 5.67
C LYS A 124 -7.37 23.78 5.39
N HIS A 125 -7.13 22.53 5.00
CA HIS A 125 -5.78 22.01 4.85
C HIS A 125 -5.66 21.21 3.55
N GLU A 126 -4.60 21.48 2.80
CA GLU A 126 -4.20 20.61 1.71
C GLU A 126 -3.81 19.24 2.25
N ARG A 127 -3.98 18.20 1.43
CA ARG A 127 -3.57 16.85 1.81
C ARG A 127 -2.07 16.78 2.03
N ASP A 128 -1.69 16.30 3.21
CA ASP A 128 -0.28 16.12 3.55
C ASP A 128 0.46 15.19 2.57
N GLY A 129 1.62 15.68 2.12
CA GLY A 129 2.61 14.89 1.39
C GLY A 129 3.62 14.21 2.31
N VAL A 130 4.64 13.58 1.73
CA VAL A 130 5.76 13.03 2.50
C VAL A 130 6.64 14.20 2.96
N PRO A 131 6.82 14.44 4.27
CA PRO A 131 7.63 15.56 4.76
C PRO A 131 9.06 15.48 4.23
N ASP A 132 9.65 16.64 3.90
CA ASP A 132 10.98 16.73 3.29
C ASP A 132 12.07 16.03 4.13
N VAL A 133 11.92 16.07 5.45
CA VAL A 133 12.86 15.48 6.41
C VAL A 133 12.58 14.01 6.72
N GLY A 134 11.36 13.56 6.40
CA GLY A 134 10.88 12.21 6.64
C GLY A 134 11.01 11.28 5.43
N VAL A 135 11.46 11.76 4.26
CA VAL A 135 11.43 10.97 3.02
C VAL A 135 12.16 9.63 3.15
N SER A 136 13.36 9.61 3.73
CA SER A 136 14.09 8.34 3.92
C SER A 136 13.36 7.39 4.87
N LYS A 137 12.78 7.90 5.97
CA LYS A 137 12.02 7.10 6.94
C LYS A 137 10.75 6.53 6.30
N ALA A 138 10.06 7.35 5.51
CA ALA A 138 8.87 6.96 4.74
C ALA A 138 9.21 5.88 3.70
N LEU A 139 10.36 5.99 3.02
CA LEU A 139 10.79 4.95 2.08
C LEU A 139 11.06 3.63 2.81
N THR A 140 11.81 3.69 3.91
CA THR A 140 12.13 2.49 4.69
C THR A 140 10.86 1.81 5.21
N SER A 141 9.88 2.56 5.71
CA SER A 141 8.62 1.97 6.18
C SER A 141 7.82 1.34 5.04
N VAL A 142 7.75 1.98 3.87
CA VAL A 142 7.10 1.41 2.68
C VAL A 142 7.80 0.15 2.19
N LEU A 143 9.14 0.14 2.15
CA LEU A 143 9.92 -1.03 1.74
C LEU A 143 9.77 -2.19 2.73
N LEU A 144 9.83 -1.92 4.03
CA LEU A 144 9.63 -2.94 5.05
C LEU A 144 8.21 -3.52 4.97
N ALA A 145 7.19 -2.67 4.90
CA ALA A 145 5.81 -3.13 4.80
C ALA A 145 5.55 -3.91 3.49
N GLY A 146 6.08 -3.44 2.37
CA GLY A 146 5.88 -4.05 1.05
C GLY A 146 6.70 -5.32 0.80
N PHE A 147 7.89 -5.45 1.39
CA PHE A 147 8.79 -6.58 1.13
C PHE A 147 8.80 -7.60 2.27
N VAL A 148 8.93 -7.15 3.53
CA VAL A 148 9.08 -8.05 4.68
C VAL A 148 7.77 -8.79 4.96
N ARG A 149 6.61 -8.14 4.83
CA ARG A 149 5.32 -8.82 5.07
C ARG A 149 5.10 -9.99 4.11
N PRO A 150 5.19 -9.84 2.76
CA PRO A 150 5.07 -10.98 1.88
C PRO A 150 6.16 -12.04 2.09
N LEU A 151 7.38 -11.63 2.44
CA LEU A 151 8.48 -12.55 2.72
C LEU A 151 8.14 -13.44 3.92
N MET A 152 7.71 -12.83 5.03
CA MET A 152 7.31 -13.54 6.24
C MET A 152 6.11 -14.46 5.98
N THR A 153 5.10 -13.99 5.25
CA THR A 153 3.94 -14.80 4.90
C THR A 153 4.36 -16.03 4.10
N VAL A 154 5.11 -15.86 3.01
CA VAL A 154 5.56 -16.99 2.19
C VAL A 154 6.47 -17.91 2.98
N TRP A 155 7.39 -17.38 3.78
CA TRP A 155 8.30 -18.21 4.56
C TRP A 155 7.60 -19.06 5.62
N LEU A 156 6.53 -18.54 6.25
CA LEU A 156 5.81 -19.25 7.32
C LEU A 156 4.70 -20.17 6.81
N THR A 157 4.04 -19.85 5.69
CA THR A 157 2.81 -20.54 5.27
C THR A 157 2.93 -21.29 3.95
N TYR A 158 3.94 -21.01 3.13
CA TYR A 158 4.04 -21.63 1.81
C TYR A 158 4.55 -23.06 1.89
N ASP A 159 3.78 -23.98 1.33
CA ASP A 159 4.10 -25.40 1.23
C ASP A 159 4.14 -25.80 -0.24
N ALA A 160 5.33 -26.11 -0.77
CA ALA A 160 5.52 -26.49 -2.16
C ALA A 160 4.84 -27.83 -2.52
N GLY A 161 4.46 -28.64 -1.53
CA GLY A 161 3.69 -29.87 -1.75
C GLY A 161 2.20 -29.63 -2.00
N LYS A 162 1.70 -28.40 -1.80
CA LYS A 162 0.28 -28.07 -1.84
C LYS A 162 -0.01 -27.06 -2.94
N ALA A 163 -0.89 -27.44 -3.87
CA ALA A 163 -1.39 -26.52 -4.89
C ALA A 163 -2.40 -25.52 -4.28
N PRO A 164 -2.57 -24.31 -4.85
CA PRO A 164 -3.52 -23.31 -4.33
C PRO A 164 -4.96 -23.82 -4.13
N VAL A 165 -5.43 -24.76 -4.94
CA VAL A 165 -6.77 -25.34 -4.78
C VAL A 165 -6.95 -26.11 -3.45
N SER A 166 -5.84 -26.60 -2.87
CA SER A 166 -5.84 -27.37 -1.61
C SER A 166 -5.94 -26.50 -0.36
N LEU A 167 -6.07 -25.18 -0.50
CA LEU A 167 -6.32 -24.26 0.61
C LEU A 167 -7.61 -24.61 1.34
N SER A 168 -7.62 -24.35 2.65
CA SER A 168 -8.79 -24.50 3.50
C SER A 168 -9.78 -23.35 3.26
N TRP A 169 -10.47 -23.36 2.11
CA TRP A 169 -11.39 -22.29 1.69
C TRP A 169 -12.48 -21.93 2.71
N ALA A 170 -12.91 -22.89 3.53
CA ALA A 170 -13.88 -22.66 4.61
C ALA A 170 -13.29 -21.83 5.77
N TRP A 171 -12.00 -21.99 6.07
CA TRP A 171 -11.30 -21.30 7.15
C TRP A 171 -10.67 -19.98 6.70
N LEU A 172 -10.43 -19.82 5.41
CA LEU A 172 -9.77 -18.66 4.82
C LEU A 172 -10.41 -17.30 5.23
N PRO A 173 -11.75 -17.13 5.28
CA PRO A 173 -12.35 -15.89 5.76
C PRO A 173 -11.98 -15.57 7.22
N LEU A 174 -11.90 -16.60 8.07
CA LEU A 174 -11.53 -16.43 9.48
C LEU A 174 -10.04 -16.09 9.61
N GLU A 175 -9.17 -16.82 8.89
CA GLU A 175 -7.72 -16.59 8.89
C GLU A 175 -7.36 -15.16 8.47
N ILE A 176 -7.97 -14.67 7.38
CA ILE A 176 -7.72 -13.31 6.87
C ILE A 176 -8.25 -12.25 7.86
N SER A 177 -9.42 -12.48 8.46
CA SER A 177 -10.01 -11.56 9.45
C SER A 177 -9.15 -11.47 10.71
N LEU A 178 -8.70 -12.61 11.25
CA LEU A 178 -7.84 -12.66 12.43
C LEU A 178 -6.47 -12.04 12.15
N TYR A 179 -5.91 -12.27 10.95
CA TYR A 179 -4.65 -11.67 10.56
C TYR A 179 -4.72 -10.13 10.60
N GLY A 180 -5.80 -9.53 10.11
CA GLY A 180 -6.03 -8.09 10.21
C GLY A 180 -6.05 -7.58 11.66
N ILE A 181 -6.82 -8.25 12.53
CA ILE A 181 -6.93 -7.90 13.96
C ILE A 181 -5.57 -7.99 14.67
N ILE A 182 -4.79 -9.03 14.39
CA ILE A 182 -3.46 -9.22 15.01
C ILE A 182 -2.50 -8.11 14.57
N LEU A 183 -2.52 -7.73 13.28
CA LEU A 183 -1.69 -6.64 12.77
C LEU A 183 -2.05 -5.31 13.42
N ASP A 184 -3.34 -5.00 13.54
CA ASP A 184 -3.80 -3.78 14.20
C ASP A 184 -3.39 -3.78 15.68
N PHE A 185 -3.60 -4.90 16.38
CA PHE A 185 -3.17 -5.05 17.77
C PHE A 185 -1.67 -4.78 17.92
N TRP A 186 -0.83 -5.36 17.06
CA TRP A 186 0.62 -5.15 17.10
C TRP A 186 0.99 -3.68 16.82
N PHE A 187 0.32 -3.05 15.85
CA PHE A 187 0.54 -1.65 15.51
C PHE A 187 0.22 -0.72 16.70
N TYR A 188 -0.95 -0.90 17.32
CA TYR A 188 -1.36 -0.11 18.49
C TYR A 188 -0.46 -0.39 19.69
N TRP A 189 -0.13 -1.65 19.95
CA TRP A 189 0.78 -2.02 21.04
C TRP A 189 2.15 -1.36 20.88
N TYR A 190 2.74 -1.44 19.67
CA TYR A 190 4.01 -0.78 19.37
C TYR A 190 3.94 0.73 19.59
N LEU A 191 2.85 1.38 19.15
CA LEU A 191 2.65 2.81 19.34
C LEU A 191 2.49 3.18 20.82
N SER A 192 1.75 2.39 21.59
CA SER A 192 1.54 2.62 23.03
C SER A 192 2.78 2.34 23.88
N CYS A 193 3.64 1.40 23.51
CA CYS A 193 4.90 1.14 24.23
C CYS A 193 6.02 2.12 23.89
N MET A 194 5.90 2.87 22.78
CA MET A 194 6.92 3.83 22.33
C MET A 194 6.57 5.29 22.65
N MET A 195 5.36 5.54 23.16
CA MET A 195 4.96 6.78 23.85
C MET A 195 5.27 6.69 25.34
#